data_AF-A0A938ZJS6-F1
#
_entry.id   AF-A0A938ZJS6-F1
#
_cell.length_a   1.000
_cell.length_b   1.000
_cell.length_c   1.000
_cell.angle_alpha   90.00
_cell.angle_beta   90.00
_cell.angle_gamma   90.00
#
_symmetry.space_group_name_H-M   'P 1'
#
loop_
_entity.id
_entity.type
_entity.pdbx_description
1 polymer ?
#
loop_
_entity_poly.entity_id
_entity_poly.type
_entity_poly.pdbx_seq_one_letter_code
_entity_poly.pdbx_strand_id
1 'polypeptide(L)'
;MSSLVFELQTDALNSSVSVLSLLRKALVVAKKLGIQEFENWIELELNGYTEVKSIPNYRFVQAQLRGLNPFHGWQPIVADDTYILELFKAICNRPVTQPISELLALIQNTGSNNGLKLILSPEIESSLIMSTGLEVPVKISIGSASIQRIVDTVIDIILRWALQLEKDGIIGEGISFSPQEKAIASNHSYHIFIENFVGDKSMSNTQNNDFRGANLGGGVAGRDYTGDIVNNNVDKNLAEAAAEIQQLLEQLDKSYPTNTTTEKMTAASEAIRRIENNSELHRKIISALKAGSTQAISQLLNHPLATFIIAAFEDWQSNKDG
;
A
#
# COMPACT_ATOMS: atom_id res chain seq x y z
N MET A 1 23.86 30.07 -21.26
CA MET A 1 22.50 29.66 -21.64
C MET A 1 22.05 28.64 -20.61
N SER A 2 20.80 28.68 -20.14
CA SER A 2 20.27 27.68 -19.21
C SER A 2 20.24 26.31 -19.88
N SER A 3 20.56 25.26 -19.13
CA SER A 3 20.45 23.90 -19.59
C SER A 3 19.03 23.38 -19.41
N LEU A 4 18.59 22.48 -20.29
CA LEU A 4 17.22 21.96 -20.26
C LEU A 4 16.89 21.23 -18.94
N VAL A 5 17.90 20.59 -18.32
CA VAL A 5 17.77 19.92 -17.03
C VAL A 5 17.61 20.92 -15.89
N PHE A 6 18.35 22.04 -15.91
CA PHE A 6 18.21 23.10 -14.91
C PHE A 6 16.84 23.81 -15.03
N GLU A 7 16.34 23.98 -16.25
CA GLU A 7 14.99 24.49 -16.48
C GLU A 7 13.91 23.56 -15.93
N LEU A 8 14.06 22.24 -16.07
CA LEU A 8 13.13 21.28 -15.47
C LEU A 8 13.10 21.38 -13.94
N GLN A 9 14.25 21.53 -13.30
CA GLN A 9 14.32 21.73 -11.85
C GLN A 9 13.66 23.04 -11.43
N THR A 10 13.96 24.12 -12.15
CA THR A 10 13.37 25.45 -11.87
C THR A 10 11.86 25.44 -12.05
N ASP A 11 11.36 24.79 -13.10
CA ASP A 11 9.93 24.66 -13.38
C ASP A 11 9.22 23.78 -12.35
N ALA A 12 9.86 22.70 -11.88
CA ALA A 12 9.30 21.84 -10.84
C ALA A 12 9.22 22.53 -9.47
N LEU A 13 10.16 23.44 -9.17
CA LEU A 13 10.13 24.26 -7.95
C LEU A 13 9.14 25.43 -8.05
N ASN A 14 8.70 25.79 -9.26
CA ASN A 14 7.83 26.92 -9.50
C ASN A 14 6.35 26.51 -9.56
N SER A 15 5.62 26.78 -8.49
CA SER A 15 4.16 26.55 -8.40
C SER A 15 3.31 27.29 -9.45
N SER A 16 3.87 28.27 -10.16
CA SER A 16 3.16 28.97 -11.26
C SER A 16 3.18 28.21 -12.58
N VAL A 17 4.07 27.22 -12.73
CA VAL A 17 4.19 26.44 -13.96
C VAL A 17 3.13 25.32 -13.96
N SER A 18 2.42 25.17 -15.08
CA SER A 18 1.48 24.08 -15.24
C SER A 18 2.20 22.74 -15.29
N VAL A 19 1.72 21.76 -14.52
CA VAL A 19 2.22 20.36 -14.51
C VAL A 19 2.20 19.75 -15.92
N LEU A 20 1.24 20.12 -16.76
CA LEU A 20 1.18 19.65 -18.15
C LEU A 20 2.34 20.19 -18.99
N SER A 21 2.75 21.44 -18.77
CA SER A 21 3.92 22.03 -19.43
C SER A 21 5.21 21.36 -18.95
N LEU A 22 5.31 21.09 -17.65
CA LEU A 22 6.45 20.38 -17.05
C LEU A 22 6.59 18.96 -17.65
N LEU A 23 5.51 18.18 -17.71
CA LEU A 23 5.50 16.85 -18.34
C LEU A 23 5.89 16.89 -19.82
N ARG A 24 5.37 17.86 -20.59
CA ARG A 24 5.73 18.01 -22.00
C ARG A 24 7.21 18.36 -22.17
N LYS A 25 7.77 19.21 -21.30
CA LYS A 25 9.21 19.51 -21.31
C LYS A 25 10.03 18.27 -20.94
N ALA A 26 9.60 17.51 -19.93
CA ALA A 26 10.23 16.25 -19.55
C ALA A 26 10.21 15.21 -20.69
N LEU A 27 9.11 15.15 -21.46
CA LEU A 27 8.98 14.26 -22.62
C LEU A 27 10.03 14.58 -23.70
N VAL A 28 10.25 15.86 -23.95
CA VAL A 28 11.28 16.32 -24.91
C VAL A 28 12.68 15.89 -24.45
N VAL A 29 12.98 16.00 -23.15
CA VAL A 29 14.25 15.54 -22.58
C VAL A 29 14.39 14.03 -22.72
N ALA A 30 13.37 13.26 -22.34
CA ALA A 30 13.37 11.80 -22.40
C ALA A 30 13.61 11.28 -23.82
N LYS A 31 12.86 11.80 -24.82
CA LYS A 31 13.04 11.45 -26.24
C LYS A 31 14.43 11.80 -26.76
N LYS A 32 15.00 12.94 -26.34
CA LYS A 32 16.34 13.36 -26.78
C LYS A 32 17.48 12.54 -26.19
N LEU A 33 17.31 12.06 -24.96
CA LEU A 33 18.23 11.16 -24.28
C LEU A 33 18.07 9.70 -24.69
N GLY A 34 16.92 9.33 -25.29
CA GLY A 34 16.62 7.96 -25.71
C GLY A 34 16.15 7.06 -24.56
N ILE A 35 15.60 7.64 -23.49
CA ILE A 35 15.14 6.90 -22.30
C ILE A 35 13.68 6.47 -22.51
N GLN A 36 13.48 5.35 -23.21
CA GLN A 36 12.14 4.88 -23.62
C GLN A 36 11.21 4.60 -22.43
N GLU A 37 11.75 4.10 -21.31
CA GLU A 37 10.98 3.80 -20.10
C GLU A 37 10.28 5.05 -19.54
N PHE A 38 11.03 6.15 -19.43
CA PHE A 38 10.52 7.42 -18.90
C PHE A 38 9.60 8.12 -19.90
N GLU A 39 9.90 8.00 -21.20
CA GLU A 39 9.01 8.44 -22.27
C GLU A 39 7.64 7.76 -22.17
N ASN A 40 7.60 6.42 -22.07
CA ASN A 40 6.37 5.65 -21.96
C ASN A 40 5.59 6.05 -20.69
N TRP A 41 6.27 6.26 -19.56
CA TRP A 41 5.63 6.71 -18.33
C TRP A 41 4.99 8.10 -18.48
N ILE A 42 5.68 9.07 -19.09
CA ILE A 42 5.11 10.41 -19.34
C ILE A 42 3.90 10.33 -20.27
N GLU A 43 3.97 9.49 -21.32
CA GLU A 43 2.85 9.31 -22.24
C GLU A 43 1.62 8.71 -21.53
N LEU A 44 1.82 7.76 -20.62
CA LEU A 44 0.74 7.22 -19.78
C LEU A 44 0.19 8.26 -18.79
N GLU A 45 1.05 9.11 -18.21
CA GLU A 45 0.61 10.20 -17.33
C GLU A 45 -0.24 11.25 -18.08
N LEU A 46 0.10 11.54 -19.34
CA LEU A 46 -0.62 12.49 -20.19
C LEU A 46 -1.91 11.93 -20.79
N ASN A 47 -1.93 10.65 -21.17
CA ASN A 47 -3.05 10.03 -21.90
C ASN A 47 -3.95 9.15 -21.02
N GLY A 48 -3.49 8.80 -19.81
CA GLY A 48 -4.16 7.87 -18.91
C GLY A 48 -3.65 6.43 -19.06
N TYR A 49 -4.08 5.58 -18.13
CA TYR A 49 -3.67 4.19 -18.01
C TYR A 49 -4.77 3.24 -18.48
N THR A 50 -4.39 2.27 -19.31
CA THR A 50 -5.28 1.22 -19.83
C THR A 50 -5.00 -0.14 -19.20
N GLU A 51 -3.73 -0.45 -18.94
CA GLU A 51 -3.29 -1.73 -18.40
C GLU A 51 -2.99 -1.65 -16.91
N VAL A 52 -3.54 -2.59 -16.13
CA VAL A 52 -3.38 -2.63 -14.66
C VAL A 52 -1.91 -2.74 -14.24
N LYS A 53 -1.08 -3.49 -14.99
CA LYS A 53 0.35 -3.69 -14.69
C LYS A 53 1.19 -2.44 -14.85
N SER A 54 0.72 -1.48 -15.65
CA SER A 54 1.46 -0.26 -15.96
C SER A 54 1.11 0.88 -15.01
N ILE A 55 0.21 0.64 -14.04
CA ILE A 55 -0.27 1.66 -13.10
C ILE A 55 0.71 1.76 -11.92
N PRO A 56 1.34 2.93 -11.69
CA PRO A 56 2.23 3.12 -10.56
C PRO A 56 1.46 3.10 -9.23
N ASN A 57 2.13 2.64 -8.16
CA ASN A 57 1.52 2.51 -6.84
C ASN A 57 0.94 3.82 -6.29
N TYR A 58 1.52 4.97 -6.63
CA TYR A 58 1.02 6.28 -6.16
C TYR A 58 -0.34 6.68 -6.80
N ARG A 59 -0.73 6.04 -7.92
CA ARG A 59 -2.04 6.20 -8.54
C ARG A 59 -3.16 5.46 -7.78
N PHE A 60 -2.82 4.59 -6.84
CA PHE A 60 -3.80 3.96 -5.96
C PHE A 60 -4.17 4.92 -4.83
N VAL A 61 -5.47 5.20 -4.71
CA VAL A 61 -5.98 6.10 -3.71
C VAL A 61 -6.99 5.39 -2.82
N GLN A 62 -6.93 5.69 -1.53
CA GLN A 62 -7.96 5.27 -0.60
C GLN A 62 -9.19 6.15 -0.81
N ALA A 63 -10.28 5.50 -1.23
CA ALA A 63 -11.57 6.12 -1.33
C ALA A 63 -12.40 5.86 -0.06
N GLN A 64 -13.48 6.62 0.12
CA GLN A 64 -14.42 6.45 1.22
C GLN A 64 -15.80 6.05 0.68
N LEU A 65 -16.33 4.96 1.21
CA LEU A 65 -17.71 4.55 0.95
C LEU A 65 -18.67 5.47 1.72
N ARG A 66 -19.66 6.01 1.02
CA ARG A 66 -20.70 6.86 1.59
C ARG A 66 -22.07 6.32 1.24
N GLY A 67 -22.94 6.23 2.25
CA GLY A 67 -24.35 5.90 2.10
C GLY A 67 -25.20 7.16 2.09
N LEU A 68 -26.31 7.14 1.35
CA LEU A 68 -27.27 8.23 1.35
C LEU A 68 -28.21 8.10 2.56
N ASN A 69 -28.05 8.98 3.54
CA ASN A 69 -29.05 9.16 4.59
C ASN A 69 -30.16 10.10 4.08
N PRO A 70 -31.45 9.70 4.10
CA PRO A 70 -32.56 10.53 3.61
C PRO A 70 -32.66 11.92 4.26
N PHE A 71 -32.21 12.07 5.50
CA PHE A 71 -32.32 13.32 6.27
C PHE A 71 -31.00 14.10 6.37
N HIS A 72 -29.86 13.40 6.39
CA HIS A 72 -28.54 14.01 6.59
C HIS A 72 -27.63 13.99 5.35
N GLY A 73 -28.13 13.47 4.22
CA GLY A 73 -27.37 13.37 2.99
C GLY A 73 -26.28 12.30 3.05
N TRP A 74 -25.20 12.50 2.29
CA TRP A 74 -24.15 11.49 2.15
C TRP A 74 -23.26 11.40 3.39
N GLN A 75 -23.28 10.25 4.06
CA GLN A 75 -22.50 9.99 5.27
C GLN A 75 -21.52 8.84 5.05
N PRO A 76 -20.32 8.88 5.66
CA PRO A 76 -19.40 7.75 5.61
C PRO A 76 -20.06 6.51 6.24
N ILE A 77 -19.91 5.37 5.58
CA ILE A 77 -20.32 4.08 6.15
C ILE A 77 -19.13 3.55 6.95
N VAL A 78 -19.35 3.32 8.23
CA VAL A 78 -18.40 2.63 9.10
C VAL A 78 -18.95 1.23 9.30
N ALA A 79 -18.12 0.22 9.05
CA ALA A 79 -18.47 -1.17 9.32
C ALA A 79 -17.64 -1.67 10.49
N ASP A 80 -18.31 -2.34 11.42
CA ASP A 80 -17.68 -2.98 12.58
C ASP A 80 -17.33 -4.45 12.29
N ASP A 81 -17.88 -5.00 11.20
CA ASP A 81 -17.65 -6.37 10.74
C ASP A 81 -16.33 -6.48 9.95
N THR A 82 -15.50 -7.46 10.32
CA THR A 82 -14.18 -7.69 9.71
C THR A 82 -14.28 -8.06 8.23
N TYR A 83 -15.29 -8.85 7.82
CA TYR A 83 -15.52 -9.22 6.43
C TYR A 83 -15.90 -8.00 5.59
N ILE A 84 -16.80 -7.16 6.10
CA ILE A 84 -17.22 -5.93 5.42
C ILE A 84 -16.07 -4.92 5.33
N LEU A 85 -15.20 -4.85 6.33
CA LEU A 85 -14.00 -4.02 6.30
C LEU A 85 -13.02 -4.46 5.20
N GLU A 86 -12.78 -5.76 5.04
CA GLU A 86 -11.93 -6.28 3.95
C GLU A 86 -12.55 -6.01 2.57
N LEU A 87 -13.87 -6.21 2.44
CA LEU A 87 -14.60 -5.86 1.23
C LEU A 87 -14.48 -4.35 0.91
N PHE A 88 -14.63 -3.50 1.92
CA PHE A 88 -14.46 -2.05 1.76
C PHE A 88 -13.04 -1.69 1.37
N LYS A 89 -12.00 -2.30 1.97
CA LYS A 89 -10.60 -2.08 1.58
C LYS A 89 -10.37 -2.43 0.12
N ALA A 90 -10.86 -3.59 -0.34
CA ALA A 90 -10.72 -4.02 -1.72
C ALA A 90 -11.41 -3.06 -2.69
N ILE A 91 -12.61 -2.59 -2.34
CA ILE A 91 -13.40 -1.70 -3.19
C ILE A 91 -12.89 -0.25 -3.15
N CYS A 92 -12.35 0.20 -2.02
CA CYS A 92 -11.85 1.55 -1.80
C CYS A 92 -10.40 1.73 -2.24
N ASN A 93 -9.65 0.65 -2.47
CA ASN A 93 -8.33 0.71 -3.08
C ASN A 93 -8.44 0.66 -4.61
N ARG A 94 -8.72 1.81 -5.23
CA ARG A 94 -8.89 1.89 -6.69
C ARG A 94 -7.73 2.62 -7.37
N PRO A 95 -7.26 2.13 -8.52
CA PRO A 95 -6.34 2.88 -9.34
C PRO A 95 -7.06 4.05 -10.02
N VAL A 96 -6.42 5.21 -9.99
CA VAL A 96 -6.83 6.40 -10.75
C VAL A 96 -6.14 6.35 -12.11
N THR A 97 -6.88 5.90 -13.13
CA THR A 97 -6.37 5.69 -14.48
C THR A 97 -6.49 6.92 -15.39
N GLN A 98 -7.20 7.95 -14.95
CA GLN A 98 -7.45 9.16 -15.72
C GLN A 98 -6.14 9.93 -16.02
N PRO A 99 -6.06 10.62 -17.17
CA PRO A 99 -4.96 11.51 -17.49
C PRO A 99 -4.87 12.67 -16.49
N ILE A 100 -3.65 13.21 -16.27
CA ILE A 100 -3.46 14.33 -15.33
C ILE A 100 -4.33 15.55 -15.69
N SER A 101 -4.56 15.81 -16.98
CA SER A 101 -5.40 16.93 -17.41
C SER A 101 -6.81 16.86 -16.82
N GLU A 102 -7.38 15.65 -16.73
CA GLU A 102 -8.67 15.41 -16.10
C GLU A 102 -8.57 15.63 -14.59
N LEU A 103 -7.55 15.07 -13.93
CA LEU A 103 -7.34 15.24 -12.50
C LEU A 103 -7.23 16.71 -12.07
N LEU A 104 -6.53 17.53 -12.86
CA LEU A 104 -6.41 18.97 -12.64
C LEU A 104 -7.76 19.68 -12.78
N ALA A 105 -8.53 19.35 -13.82
CA ALA A 105 -9.87 19.91 -14.01
C ALA A 105 -10.80 19.54 -12.84
N LEU A 106 -10.64 18.33 -12.30
CA LEU A 106 -11.41 17.84 -11.16
C LEU A 106 -11.03 18.58 -9.87
N ILE A 107 -9.75 18.89 -9.66
CA ILE A 107 -9.30 19.72 -8.52
C ILE A 107 -9.92 21.13 -8.61
N GLN A 108 -9.87 21.77 -9.78
CA GLN A 108 -10.35 23.15 -9.97
C GLN A 108 -11.87 23.31 -9.83
N ASN A 109 -12.65 22.28 -10.18
CA ASN A 109 -14.11 22.32 -10.16
C ASN A 109 -14.75 21.96 -8.80
N THR A 110 -13.98 21.83 -7.71
CA THR A 110 -14.48 21.43 -6.38
C THR A 110 -15.24 22.52 -5.60
N GLY A 111 -15.95 23.39 -6.30
CA GLY A 111 -16.85 24.37 -5.69
C GLY A 111 -17.89 23.72 -4.78
N SER A 112 -17.71 23.86 -3.47
CA SER A 112 -18.70 23.70 -2.39
C SER A 112 -19.24 22.30 -2.02
N ASN A 113 -18.90 21.19 -2.71
CA ASN A 113 -19.32 19.86 -2.22
C ASN A 113 -18.34 18.70 -2.51
N ASN A 114 -17.20 18.79 -1.82
CA ASN A 114 -16.33 17.73 -1.30
C ASN A 114 -16.23 16.40 -2.08
N GLY A 115 -15.18 16.30 -2.90
CA GLY A 115 -14.58 15.06 -3.39
C GLY A 115 -14.99 14.68 -4.80
N LEU A 116 -14.07 14.00 -5.51
CA LEU A 116 -14.39 13.27 -6.72
C LEU A 116 -15.45 12.22 -6.41
N LYS A 117 -16.58 12.31 -7.10
CA LYS A 117 -17.65 11.31 -7.05
C LYS A 117 -17.39 10.32 -8.17
N LEU A 118 -16.80 9.17 -7.84
CA LEU A 118 -16.81 8.04 -8.75
C LEU A 118 -18.14 7.33 -8.55
N ILE A 119 -18.94 7.31 -9.61
CA ILE A 119 -20.15 6.50 -9.66
C ILE A 119 -19.70 5.04 -9.75
N LEU A 120 -20.20 4.21 -8.84
CA LEU A 120 -19.97 2.78 -8.86
C LEU A 120 -20.66 2.17 -10.08
N SER A 121 -20.10 1.10 -10.65
CA SER A 121 -20.89 0.31 -11.60
C SER A 121 -22.10 -0.28 -10.86
N PRO A 122 -23.27 -0.38 -11.50
CA PRO A 122 -24.48 -0.93 -10.88
C PRO A 122 -24.27 -2.34 -10.28
N GLU A 123 -23.35 -3.11 -10.85
CA GLU A 123 -22.96 -4.45 -10.38
C GLU A 123 -22.28 -4.41 -9.01
N ILE A 124 -21.31 -3.49 -8.83
CA ILE A 124 -20.58 -3.32 -7.58
C ILE A 124 -21.50 -2.70 -6.53
N GLU A 125 -22.33 -1.72 -6.92
CA GLU A 125 -23.32 -1.12 -6.05
C GLU A 125 -24.32 -2.16 -5.53
N SER A 126 -24.89 -2.98 -6.42
CA SER A 126 -25.83 -4.05 -6.04
C SER A 126 -25.17 -5.11 -5.15
N SER A 127 -23.93 -5.48 -5.44
CA SER A 127 -23.18 -6.43 -4.62
C SER A 127 -22.87 -5.88 -3.22
N LEU A 128 -22.57 -4.58 -3.12
CA LEU A 128 -22.39 -3.90 -1.84
C LEU A 128 -23.69 -3.85 -1.05
N ILE A 129 -24.81 -3.46 -1.67
CA ILE A 129 -26.12 -3.41 -1.02
C ILE A 129 -26.50 -4.80 -0.49
N MET A 130 -26.33 -5.86 -1.29
CA MET A 130 -26.61 -7.24 -0.87
C MET A 130 -25.71 -7.73 0.27
N SER A 131 -24.41 -7.44 0.22
CA SER A 131 -23.44 -7.91 1.22
C SER A 131 -23.47 -7.12 2.53
N THR A 132 -23.81 -5.84 2.47
CA THR A 132 -23.86 -4.97 3.66
C THR A 132 -25.26 -4.89 4.29
N GLY A 133 -26.29 -5.36 3.59
CA GLY A 133 -27.69 -5.19 4.00
C GLY A 133 -28.18 -3.73 3.96
N LEU A 134 -27.44 -2.83 3.33
CA LEU A 134 -27.81 -1.42 3.24
C LEU A 134 -28.92 -1.23 2.20
N GLU A 135 -30.11 -0.81 2.63
CA GLU A 135 -31.23 -0.47 1.73
C GLU A 135 -31.12 0.94 1.13
N VAL A 136 -29.95 1.57 1.22
CA VAL A 136 -29.70 2.94 0.76
C VAL A 136 -28.70 2.97 -0.38
N PRO A 137 -28.82 3.91 -1.34
CA PRO A 137 -27.81 4.12 -2.38
C PRO A 137 -26.43 4.35 -1.77
N VAL A 138 -25.41 3.72 -2.35
CA VAL A 138 -24.02 3.82 -1.90
C VAL A 138 -23.15 4.41 -3.01
N LYS A 139 -22.16 5.21 -2.63
CA LYS A 139 -21.20 5.77 -3.57
C LYS A 139 -19.78 5.75 -3.00
N ILE A 140 -18.82 5.77 -3.90
CA ILE A 140 -17.43 6.01 -3.55
C ILE A 140 -17.11 7.50 -3.71
N SER A 141 -16.50 8.08 -2.69
CA SER A 141 -15.95 9.43 -2.76
C SER A 141 -14.44 9.40 -2.57
N ILE A 142 -13.71 10.07 -3.45
CA ILE A 142 -12.28 10.31 -3.32
C ILE A 142 -12.09 11.77 -2.89
N GLY A 143 -11.33 12.00 -1.82
CA GLY A 143 -10.99 13.36 -1.38
C GLY A 143 -10.13 14.09 -2.41
N SER A 144 -10.35 15.39 -2.60
CA SER A 144 -9.54 16.21 -3.51
C SER A 144 -8.05 16.18 -3.17
N ALA A 145 -7.72 16.13 -1.87
CA ALA A 145 -6.35 15.98 -1.38
C ALA A 145 -5.66 14.70 -1.87
N SER A 146 -6.40 13.59 -2.07
CA SER A 146 -5.82 12.36 -2.61
C SER A 146 -5.45 12.50 -4.09
N ILE A 147 -6.18 13.31 -4.84
CA ILE A 147 -5.88 13.61 -6.26
C ILE A 147 -4.71 14.58 -6.32
N GLN A 148 -4.71 15.60 -5.46
CA GLN A 148 -3.59 16.54 -5.35
C GLN A 148 -2.29 15.81 -5.05
N ARG A 149 -2.32 14.83 -4.14
CA ARG A 149 -1.15 13.97 -3.85
C ARG A 149 -0.60 13.27 -5.08
N ILE A 150 -1.45 12.80 -6.00
CA ILE A 150 -0.99 12.20 -7.27
C ILE A 150 -0.24 13.24 -8.08
N VAL A 151 -0.82 14.42 -8.26
CA VAL A 151 -0.22 15.51 -9.04
C VAL A 151 1.13 15.92 -8.44
N ASP A 152 1.19 16.10 -7.12
CA ASP A 152 2.42 16.45 -6.42
C ASP A 152 3.49 15.36 -6.57
N THR A 153 3.10 14.09 -6.48
CA THR A 153 4.02 12.96 -6.67
C THR A 153 4.62 12.94 -8.07
N VAL A 154 3.84 13.28 -9.11
CA VAL A 154 4.34 13.36 -10.49
C VAL A 154 5.39 14.47 -10.61
N ILE A 155 5.16 15.64 -9.99
CA ILE A 155 6.14 16.74 -9.97
C ILE A 155 7.43 16.27 -9.26
N ASP A 156 7.30 15.61 -8.12
CA ASP A 156 8.43 15.08 -7.35
C ASP A 156 9.24 14.05 -8.14
N ILE A 157 8.59 13.18 -8.91
CA ILE A 157 9.27 12.20 -9.79
C ILE A 157 10.09 12.94 -10.85
N ILE A 158 9.52 13.94 -11.52
CA ILE A 158 10.23 14.72 -12.54
C ILE A 158 11.40 15.49 -11.93
N LEU A 159 11.22 16.09 -10.75
CA LEU A 159 12.26 16.82 -10.04
C LEU A 159 13.43 15.90 -9.67
N ARG A 160 13.13 14.74 -9.08
CA ARG A 160 14.16 13.75 -8.69
C ARG A 160 14.89 13.19 -9.90
N TRP A 161 14.16 12.94 -10.98
CA TRP A 161 14.77 12.53 -12.25
C TRP A 161 15.72 13.61 -12.78
N ALA A 162 15.32 14.88 -12.77
CA ALA A 162 16.17 15.98 -13.21
C ALA A 162 17.43 16.16 -12.32
N LEU A 163 17.32 15.95 -11.01
CA LEU A 163 18.47 15.96 -10.09
C LEU A 163 19.41 14.77 -10.34
N GLN A 164 18.86 13.61 -10.69
CA GLN A 164 19.66 12.44 -11.01
C GLN A 164 20.44 12.64 -12.33
N LEU A 165 19.79 13.21 -13.36
CA LEU A 165 20.47 13.56 -14.61
C LEU A 165 21.66 14.49 -14.34
N GLU A 166 21.48 15.52 -13.50
CA GLU A 166 22.57 16.41 -13.10
C GLU A 166 23.71 15.66 -12.41
N LYS A 167 23.38 14.77 -11.46
CA LYS A 167 24.35 13.94 -10.74
C LYS A 167 25.15 13.02 -11.68
N ASP A 168 24.50 12.52 -12.72
CA ASP A 168 25.12 11.67 -13.75
C ASP A 168 25.92 12.49 -14.79
N GLY A 169 25.98 13.81 -14.63
CA GLY A 169 26.68 14.73 -15.53
C GLY A 169 25.93 15.03 -16.82
N ILE A 170 24.64 14.68 -16.89
CA ILE A 170 23.74 14.95 -18.00
C ILE A 170 23.06 16.29 -17.72
N ILE A 171 23.64 17.35 -18.26
CA ILE A 171 23.16 18.72 -18.03
C ILE A 171 22.55 19.25 -19.33
N GLY A 172 23.18 18.95 -20.47
CA GLY A 172 22.81 19.45 -21.80
C GLY A 172 23.22 20.91 -22.02
N GLU A 173 23.45 21.26 -23.29
CA GLU A 173 23.71 22.63 -23.73
C GLU A 173 22.49 23.15 -24.51
N GLY A 174 21.73 24.06 -23.90
CA GLY A 174 20.46 24.54 -24.45
C GLY A 174 19.46 23.39 -24.58
N ILE A 175 19.09 23.02 -25.81
CA ILE A 175 18.06 22.01 -26.12
C ILE A 175 18.70 20.69 -26.62
N SER A 176 20.02 20.56 -26.56
CA SER A 176 20.77 19.44 -27.13
C SER A 176 21.62 18.74 -26.08
N PHE A 177 21.81 17.44 -26.28
CA PHE A 177 22.66 16.60 -25.46
C PHE A 177 23.79 16.03 -26.32
N SER A 178 24.98 15.97 -25.74
CA SER A 178 26.16 15.39 -26.35
C SER A 178 26.02 13.87 -26.52
N PRO A 179 26.77 13.24 -27.44
CA PRO A 179 26.80 11.78 -27.58
C PRO A 179 27.24 11.06 -26.30
N GLN A 180 28.10 11.69 -25.49
CA GLN A 180 28.58 11.14 -24.22
C GLN A 180 27.45 11.07 -23.19
N GLU A 181 26.68 12.14 -23.03
CA GLU A 181 25.52 12.18 -22.13
C GLU A 181 24.45 11.16 -22.53
N LYS A 182 24.20 10.98 -23.83
CA LYS A 182 23.27 9.97 -24.33
C LYS A 182 23.73 8.54 -24.03
N ALA A 183 25.04 8.28 -24.09
CA ALA A 183 25.62 6.99 -23.75
C ALA A 183 25.50 6.70 -22.24
N ILE A 184 25.70 7.72 -21.39
CA ILE A 184 25.48 7.61 -19.93
C ILE A 184 24.00 7.33 -19.64
N ALA A 185 23.09 8.08 -20.26
CA ALA A 185 21.65 7.90 -20.11
C ALA A 185 21.17 6.50 -20.53
N SER A 186 21.75 5.94 -21.60
CA SER A 186 21.37 4.61 -22.11
C SER A 186 21.85 3.46 -21.21
N ASN A 187 22.90 3.67 -20.41
CA ASN A 187 23.47 2.64 -19.52
C ASN A 187 22.86 2.65 -18.11
N HIS A 188 22.00 3.63 -17.79
CA HIS A 188 21.35 3.74 -16.48
C HIS A 188 19.87 3.37 -16.58
N SER A 189 19.38 2.47 -15.72
CA SER A 189 17.94 2.17 -15.64
C SER A 189 17.27 3.19 -14.71
N TYR A 190 16.37 4.00 -15.26
CA TYR A 190 15.60 4.98 -14.50
C TYR A 190 14.29 4.41 -13.94
N HIS A 191 14.08 3.09 -14.07
CA HIS A 191 12.92 2.37 -13.55
C HIS A 191 12.70 2.55 -12.03
N ILE A 192 13.79 2.70 -11.27
CA ILE A 192 13.80 2.87 -9.81
C ILE A 192 12.96 4.08 -9.36
N PHE A 193 12.82 5.13 -10.18
CA PHE A 193 12.10 6.35 -9.79
C PHE A 193 10.58 6.25 -9.93
N ILE A 194 10.09 5.36 -10.79
CA ILE A 194 8.65 5.19 -11.04
C ILE A 194 8.04 4.23 -9.99
N GLU A 195 8.79 3.20 -9.57
CA GLU A 195 8.26 2.16 -8.67
C GLU A 195 8.52 2.42 -7.18
N ASN A 196 9.67 3.02 -6.80
CA ASN A 196 10.09 3.08 -5.38
C ASN A 196 9.44 4.20 -4.55
N PHE A 197 8.46 4.95 -5.06
CA PHE A 197 7.83 6.02 -4.28
C PHE A 197 6.61 5.61 -3.44
N VAL A 198 6.25 4.31 -3.41
CA VAL A 198 5.32 3.75 -2.42
C VAL A 198 5.86 2.44 -1.81
N GLY A 199 7.16 2.41 -1.52
CA GLY A 199 7.74 1.42 -0.60
C GLY A 199 8.09 2.12 0.71
N ASP A 200 7.37 1.81 1.77
CA ASP A 200 7.64 2.25 3.15
C ASP A 200 7.15 3.65 3.59
N LYS A 201 5.97 4.04 3.12
CA LYS A 201 4.99 4.59 4.06
C LYS A 201 3.77 3.70 4.01
N SER A 202 3.84 2.58 4.74
CA SER A 202 2.66 2.14 5.47
C SER A 202 2.12 3.39 6.18
N MET A 203 1.10 4.03 5.60
CA MET A 203 0.17 4.83 6.37
C MET A 203 -0.57 3.84 7.27
N SER A 204 0.11 3.39 8.31
CA SER A 204 -0.55 3.26 9.59
C SER A 204 -1.12 4.65 9.86
N ASN A 205 -2.43 4.80 9.67
CA ASN A 205 -3.15 5.94 10.21
C ASN A 205 -3.23 5.78 11.74
N THR A 206 -2.08 5.66 12.41
CA THR A 206 -1.97 6.03 13.81
C THR A 206 -1.78 7.54 13.79
N GLN A 207 -2.89 8.27 13.85
CA GLN A 207 -2.81 9.63 14.38
C GLN A 207 -2.28 9.50 15.81
N ASN A 208 -0.96 9.63 15.99
CA ASN A 208 -0.36 9.88 17.29
C ASN A 208 -0.72 11.30 17.69
N ASN A 209 -1.99 11.50 18.03
CA ASN A 209 -2.44 12.70 18.71
C ASN A 209 -1.91 12.58 20.13
N ASP A 210 -0.88 13.37 20.46
CA ASP A 210 -0.38 13.47 21.82
C ASP A 210 -1.42 14.18 22.70
N PHE A 211 -2.19 13.41 23.46
CA PHE A 211 -3.20 13.93 24.39
C PHE A 211 -2.63 14.17 25.79
N ARG A 212 -1.29 14.15 25.98
CA ARG A 212 -0.68 14.46 27.27
C ARG A 212 -0.98 15.91 27.67
N GLY A 213 -1.91 16.06 28.62
CA GLY A 213 -2.33 17.36 29.16
C GLY A 213 -3.69 17.86 28.67
N ALA A 214 -4.39 17.11 27.80
CA ALA A 214 -5.75 17.44 27.42
C ALA A 214 -6.73 17.12 28.57
N ASN A 215 -7.34 18.15 29.15
CA ASN A 215 -8.35 18.00 30.19
C ASN A 215 -9.73 17.76 29.55
N LEU A 216 -10.00 16.52 29.15
CA LEU A 216 -11.27 16.12 28.55
C LEU A 216 -12.24 15.68 29.65
N GLY A 217 -13.36 16.39 29.75
CA GLY A 217 -14.44 16.10 30.70
C GLY A 217 -15.17 14.81 30.32
N GLY A 218 -14.69 13.68 30.84
CA GLY A 218 -15.20 12.34 30.57
C GLY A 218 -14.05 11.42 30.18
N GLY A 219 -13.66 10.52 31.09
CA GLY A 219 -12.49 9.67 30.91
C GLY A 219 -12.48 8.92 29.58
N VAL A 220 -11.30 8.81 28.97
CA VAL A 220 -11.09 8.03 27.75
C VAL A 220 -11.04 6.55 28.14
N ALA A 221 -12.17 5.87 28.03
CA ALA A 221 -12.27 4.42 28.12
C ALA A 221 -12.54 3.86 26.73
N GLY A 222 -11.52 3.26 26.10
CA GLY A 222 -11.75 2.34 24.98
C GLY A 222 -12.45 1.11 25.55
N ARG A 223 -13.71 0.87 25.14
CA ARG A 223 -14.46 -0.35 25.47
C ARG A 223 -14.76 -1.08 24.19
N ASP A 224 -14.34 -2.34 24.13
CA ASP A 224 -14.94 -3.34 23.26
C ASP A 224 -15.68 -4.39 24.11
N TYR A 225 -16.72 -4.97 23.52
CA TYR A 225 -17.66 -5.90 24.13
C TYR A 225 -16.99 -7.25 24.43
N THR A 226 -16.32 -7.37 25.58
CA THR A 226 -16.13 -8.63 26.35
C THR A 226 -15.24 -8.47 27.60
N GLY A 227 -14.72 -7.28 27.89
CA GLY A 227 -14.13 -7.00 29.21
C GLY A 227 -12.69 -7.49 29.43
N ASP A 228 -11.96 -7.92 28.40
CA ASP A 228 -10.52 -8.20 28.49
C ASP A 228 -9.68 -7.20 27.68
N ILE A 229 -8.58 -6.73 28.29
CA ILE A 229 -7.64 -5.76 27.71
C ILE A 229 -6.78 -6.49 26.67
N VAL A 230 -7.05 -6.32 25.38
CA VAL A 230 -6.15 -6.79 24.30
C VAL A 230 -5.34 -5.62 23.78
N ASN A 231 -4.06 -5.61 24.14
CA ASN A 231 -3.07 -4.67 23.65
C ASN A 231 -2.61 -5.15 22.26
N ASN A 232 -3.04 -4.48 21.18
CA ASN A 232 -2.59 -4.79 19.81
C ASN A 232 -1.14 -4.32 19.60
N ASN A 233 -0.18 -5.05 20.17
CA ASN A 233 1.23 -5.00 19.79
C ASN A 233 1.48 -6.11 18.76
N VAL A 234 1.32 -5.77 17.48
CA VAL A 234 1.55 -6.67 16.32
C VAL A 234 2.93 -7.35 16.39
N ASP A 235 3.96 -6.62 16.81
CA ASP A 235 5.33 -7.15 16.92
C ASP A 235 5.54 -8.10 18.11
N LYS A 236 4.72 -7.96 19.17
CA LYS A 236 4.86 -8.75 20.40
C LYS A 236 4.27 -10.15 20.25
N ASN A 237 3.09 -10.27 19.61
CA ASN A 237 2.45 -11.57 19.39
C ASN A 237 3.25 -12.47 18.42
N LEU A 238 3.89 -11.88 17.41
CA LEU A 238 4.76 -12.61 16.48
C LEU A 238 6.00 -13.17 17.19
N ALA A 239 6.71 -12.32 17.92
CA ALA A 239 7.91 -12.70 18.65
C ALA A 239 7.62 -13.71 19.77
N GLU A 240 6.51 -13.56 20.49
CA GLU A 240 6.09 -14.49 21.54
C GLU A 240 5.67 -15.85 20.96
N ALA A 241 4.88 -15.87 19.88
CA ALA A 241 4.48 -17.11 19.22
C ALA A 241 5.71 -17.86 18.66
N ALA A 242 6.63 -17.15 18.01
CA ALA A 242 7.87 -17.74 17.52
C ALA A 242 8.75 -18.28 18.65
N ALA A 243 8.86 -17.56 19.77
CA ALA A 243 9.62 -18.02 20.94
C ALA A 243 9.01 -19.27 21.59
N GLU A 244 7.69 -19.33 21.73
CA GLU A 244 7.00 -20.50 22.30
C GLU A 244 7.08 -21.72 21.37
N ILE A 245 6.95 -21.53 20.05
CA ILE A 245 7.18 -22.60 19.06
C ILE A 245 8.63 -23.09 19.15
N GLN A 246 9.60 -22.18 19.18
CA GLN A 246 11.02 -22.53 19.25
C GLN A 246 11.33 -23.37 20.50
N GLN A 247 10.80 -22.98 21.66
CA GLN A 247 10.95 -23.76 22.90
C GLN A 247 10.33 -25.15 22.80
N LEU A 248 9.18 -25.27 22.14
CA LEU A 248 8.52 -26.55 21.94
C LEU A 248 9.33 -27.46 21.01
N LEU A 249 9.93 -26.91 19.96
CA LEU A 249 10.81 -27.64 19.05
C LEU A 249 12.10 -28.09 19.76
N GLU A 250 12.72 -27.22 20.56
CA GLU A 250 13.90 -27.56 21.38
C GLU A 250 13.61 -28.64 22.44
N GLN A 251 12.39 -28.69 22.97
CA GLN A 251 11.97 -29.78 23.86
C GLN A 251 11.81 -31.11 23.10
N LEU A 252 11.32 -31.06 21.86
CA LEU A 252 11.13 -32.25 21.04
C LEU A 252 12.46 -32.82 20.55
N ASP A 253 13.47 -31.98 20.29
CA ASP A 253 14.83 -32.41 19.92
C ASP A 253 15.48 -33.35 20.96
N LYS A 254 15.07 -33.27 22.23
CA LYS A 254 15.58 -34.15 23.30
C LYS A 254 15.01 -35.56 23.25
N SER A 255 13.83 -35.74 22.66
CA SER A 255 13.10 -37.02 22.64
C SER A 255 12.90 -37.59 21.25
N TYR A 256 13.07 -36.80 20.19
CA TYR A 256 12.90 -37.21 18.81
C TYR A 256 14.19 -36.95 18.02
N PRO A 257 14.78 -37.97 17.38
CA PRO A 257 15.88 -37.74 16.43
C PRO A 257 15.36 -36.91 15.25
N THR A 258 16.24 -36.12 14.63
CA THR A 258 15.92 -35.30 13.45
C THR A 258 16.93 -35.51 12.32
N ASN A 259 17.59 -36.68 12.29
CA ASN A 259 18.73 -36.98 11.40
C ASN A 259 18.26 -37.37 9.99
N THR A 260 17.08 -37.97 9.86
CA THR A 260 16.50 -38.38 8.58
C THR A 260 15.19 -37.64 8.28
N THR A 261 14.78 -37.60 7.01
CA THR A 261 13.53 -36.94 6.61
C THR A 261 12.29 -37.57 7.29
N THR A 262 12.27 -38.89 7.48
CA THR A 262 11.18 -39.61 8.17
C THR A 262 11.09 -39.25 9.65
N GLU A 263 12.24 -39.12 10.31
CA GLU A 263 12.34 -38.69 11.69
C GLU A 263 11.88 -37.23 11.86
N LYS A 264 12.29 -36.35 10.93
CA LYS A 264 11.82 -34.95 10.90
C LYS A 264 10.31 -34.84 10.72
N MET A 265 9.71 -35.63 9.83
CA MET A 265 8.25 -35.65 9.66
C MET A 265 7.54 -36.13 10.93
N THR A 266 8.08 -37.15 11.61
CA THR A 266 7.50 -37.68 12.85
C THR A 266 7.56 -36.63 13.97
N ALA A 267 8.69 -35.93 14.12
CA ALA A 267 8.85 -34.84 15.07
C ALA A 267 7.94 -33.64 14.75
N ALA A 268 7.77 -33.31 13.47
CA ALA A 268 6.87 -32.24 13.02
C ALA A 268 5.39 -32.56 13.31
N SER A 269 4.93 -33.78 13.05
CA SER A 269 3.56 -34.22 13.39
C SER A 269 3.28 -34.13 14.89
N GLU A 270 4.26 -34.51 15.73
CA GLU A 270 4.12 -34.39 17.18
C GLU A 270 4.12 -32.91 17.64
N ALA A 271 4.92 -32.05 16.99
CA ALA A 271 4.89 -30.61 17.26
C ALA A 271 3.53 -29.99 16.97
N ILE A 272 2.96 -30.28 15.80
CA ILE A 272 1.62 -29.87 15.37
C ILE A 272 0.58 -30.35 16.39
N ARG A 273 0.61 -31.63 16.77
CA ARG A 273 -0.31 -32.21 17.76
C ARG A 273 -0.26 -31.49 19.12
N ARG A 274 0.94 -31.13 19.60
CA ARG A 274 1.09 -30.41 20.88
C ARG A 274 0.60 -28.97 20.80
N ILE A 275 0.75 -28.33 19.64
CA ILE A 275 0.23 -27.00 19.39
C ILE A 275 -1.31 -27.03 19.35
N GLU A 276 -1.92 -27.97 18.64
CA GLU A 276 -3.39 -28.11 18.57
C GLU A 276 -4.03 -28.36 19.94
N ASN A 277 -3.36 -29.13 20.80
CA ASN A 277 -3.83 -29.39 22.17
C ASN A 277 -3.60 -28.21 23.13
N ASN A 278 -2.87 -27.17 22.73
CA ASN A 278 -2.68 -25.96 23.51
C ASN A 278 -3.47 -24.80 22.89
N SER A 279 -4.68 -24.58 23.41
CA SER A 279 -5.62 -23.57 22.91
C SER A 279 -5.05 -22.15 22.91
N GLU A 280 -4.21 -21.80 23.90
CA GLU A 280 -3.56 -20.50 23.99
C GLU A 280 -2.48 -20.33 22.92
N LEU A 281 -1.57 -21.30 22.79
CA LEU A 281 -0.50 -21.26 21.79
C LEU A 281 -1.06 -21.28 20.36
N HIS A 282 -2.04 -22.15 20.09
CA HIS A 282 -2.73 -22.21 18.80
C HIS A 282 -3.40 -20.87 18.45
N ARG A 283 -4.06 -20.21 19.42
CA ARG A 283 -4.66 -18.89 19.23
C ARG A 283 -3.61 -17.82 18.94
N LYS A 284 -2.49 -17.81 19.68
CA LYS A 284 -1.37 -16.87 19.47
C LYS A 284 -0.78 -17.04 18.07
N ILE A 285 -0.56 -18.28 17.63
CA ILE A 285 -0.04 -18.60 16.29
C ILE A 285 -1.00 -18.07 15.22
N ILE A 286 -2.29 -18.35 15.32
CA ILE A 286 -3.28 -17.82 14.37
C ILE A 286 -3.31 -16.28 14.40
N SER A 287 -3.21 -15.65 15.56
CA SER A 287 -3.18 -14.19 15.66
C SER A 287 -1.93 -13.60 15.00
N ALA A 288 -0.78 -14.25 15.14
CA ALA A 288 0.48 -13.86 14.52
C ALA A 288 0.43 -14.06 13.00
N LEU A 289 -0.16 -15.15 12.51
CA LEU A 289 -0.36 -15.45 11.08
C LEU A 289 -1.38 -14.54 10.40
N LYS A 290 -2.36 -14.02 11.14
CA LYS A 290 -3.30 -13.01 10.61
C LYS A 290 -2.66 -11.62 10.52
N ALA A 291 -1.72 -11.32 11.42
CA ALA A 291 -1.06 -10.02 11.49
C ALA A 291 0.21 -9.92 10.64
N GLY A 292 0.85 -11.05 10.30
CA GLY A 292 2.03 -11.14 9.45
C GLY A 292 2.03 -12.41 8.59
N SER A 293 2.83 -12.46 7.52
CA SER A 293 2.86 -13.64 6.64
C SER A 293 3.43 -14.88 7.35
N THR A 294 3.05 -16.08 6.89
CA THR A 294 3.62 -17.37 7.33
C THR A 294 5.15 -17.39 7.22
N GLN A 295 5.67 -16.64 6.24
CA GLN A 295 7.10 -16.41 6.00
C GLN A 295 7.80 -15.64 7.13
N ALA A 296 7.12 -14.70 7.80
CA ALA A 296 7.70 -13.93 8.90
C ALA A 296 7.90 -14.81 10.15
N ILE A 297 6.96 -15.72 10.44
CA ILE A 297 7.13 -16.72 11.50
C ILE A 297 8.25 -17.69 11.13
N SER A 298 8.29 -18.17 9.88
CA SER A 298 9.35 -19.07 9.39
C SER A 298 10.77 -18.52 9.60
N GLN A 299 10.96 -17.22 9.31
CA GLN A 299 12.27 -16.56 9.47
C GLN A 299 12.70 -16.42 10.93
N LEU A 300 11.76 -16.42 11.87
CA LEU A 300 12.04 -16.36 13.31
C LEU A 300 12.28 -17.75 13.91
N LEU A 301 11.83 -18.81 13.23
CA LEU A 301 12.02 -20.19 13.64
C LEU A 301 13.36 -20.73 13.11
N ASN A 302 14.40 -20.63 13.93
CA ASN A 302 15.70 -21.22 13.65
C ASN A 302 15.68 -22.74 13.93
N HIS A 303 14.88 -23.51 13.18
CA HIS A 303 14.74 -24.95 13.40
C HIS A 303 14.59 -25.78 12.11
N PRO A 304 15.24 -26.96 11.99
CA PRO A 304 15.09 -27.86 10.82
C PRO A 304 13.66 -28.35 10.55
N LEU A 305 12.78 -28.29 11.56
CA LEU A 305 11.37 -28.66 11.45
C LEU A 305 10.46 -27.50 11.02
N ALA A 306 10.96 -26.26 11.00
CA ALA A 306 10.16 -25.08 10.68
C ALA A 306 9.46 -25.23 9.32
N THR A 307 10.17 -25.70 8.29
CA THR A 307 9.62 -25.93 6.95
C THR A 307 8.49 -26.97 6.92
N PHE A 308 8.46 -27.92 7.85
CA PHE A 308 7.45 -28.99 7.88
C PHE A 308 6.18 -28.59 8.63
N ILE A 309 6.27 -27.69 9.61
CA ILE A 309 5.11 -27.24 10.40
C ILE A 309 4.39 -26.04 9.74
N ILE A 310 5.05 -25.31 8.83
CA ILE A 310 4.44 -24.17 8.10
C ILE A 310 3.22 -24.59 7.27
N ALA A 311 3.27 -25.75 6.61
CA ALA A 311 2.13 -26.23 5.81
C ALA A 311 0.88 -26.46 6.68
N ALA A 312 1.05 -26.90 7.93
CA ALA A 312 -0.05 -27.03 8.88
C ALA A 312 -0.57 -25.67 9.34
N PHE A 313 0.32 -24.68 9.50
CA PHE A 313 -0.06 -23.31 9.85
C PHE A 313 -0.88 -22.63 8.75
N GLU A 314 -0.54 -22.88 7.48
CA GLU A 314 -1.29 -22.41 6.30
C GLU A 314 -2.68 -23.05 6.22
N ASP A 315 -2.79 -24.34 6.54
CA ASP A 315 -4.07 -25.05 6.61
C ASP A 315 -4.98 -24.52 7.74
N TRP A 316 -4.43 -24.26 8.93
CA TRP A 316 -5.18 -23.66 10.05
C TRP A 316 -5.67 -22.23 9.75
N GLN A 317 -4.93 -21.49 8.93
CA GLN A 317 -5.36 -20.18 8.45
C GLN A 317 -6.55 -20.31 7.50
N SER A 318 -6.51 -21.30 6.59
CA SER A 318 -7.54 -21.53 5.56
C SER A 318 -8.84 -22.14 6.13
N ASN A 319 -8.75 -23.02 7.13
CA ASN A 319 -9.90 -23.70 7.76
C ASN A 319 -10.74 -22.82 8.70
N LYS A 320 -10.41 -21.52 8.87
CA LYS A 320 -11.23 -20.54 9.60
C LYS A 320 -12.12 -19.67 8.69
N ASP A 321 -11.96 -19.77 7.38
CA ASP A 321 -12.72 -19.01 6.38
C ASP A 321 -13.89 -19.84 5.77
N GLY A 322 -14.25 -20.96 6.40
CA GLY A 322 -15.37 -21.86 6.01
C GLY A 322 -16.52 -21.86 7.01
#